data_AF-A0A519DPJ6-F1
#
_entry.id   AF-A0A519DPJ6-F1
#
_cell.length_a   1.000
_cell.length_b   1.000
_cell.length_c   1.000
_cell.angle_alpha   90.00
_cell.angle_beta   90.00
_cell.angle_gamma   90.00
#
_symmetry.space_group_name_H-M   'P 1'
#
loop_
_entity.id
_entity.type
_entity.pdbx_description
1 polymer ?
#
loop_
_entity_poly.entity_id
_entity_poly.type
_entity_poly.pdbx_seq_one_letter_code
_entity_poly.pdbx_strand_id
1 'polypeptide(L)'
;MSAFTWLARKLMSIMGNAYVWLDRRVKYTEEEVSNVLGVPIDDDLKVSSRYDLCRRVEETFDLPQDSFWVLHSTQKIRYCVQMSRNLQGQTNE
;
A
#
# COMPACT_ATOMS: atom_id res chain seq x y z
N MET A 1 -6.94 -27.54 -2.56
CA MET A 1 -7.57 -26.19 -2.68
C MET A 1 -8.87 -26.37 -3.45
N SER A 2 -9.99 -25.86 -2.94
CA SER A 2 -11.27 -25.90 -3.68
C SER A 2 -11.16 -25.08 -4.98
N ALA A 3 -11.81 -25.53 -6.06
CA ALA A 3 -11.87 -24.82 -7.34
C ALA A 3 -12.39 -23.37 -7.16
N PHE A 4 -13.30 -23.17 -6.20
CA PHE A 4 -13.80 -21.85 -5.82
C PHE A 4 -12.69 -20.94 -5.26
N THR A 5 -11.86 -21.46 -4.35
CA THR A 5 -10.75 -20.69 -3.77
C THR A 5 -9.71 -20.32 -4.83
N TRP A 6 -9.45 -21.21 -5.79
CA TRP A 6 -8.57 -20.91 -6.92
C TRP A 6 -9.13 -19.79 -7.80
N LEU A 7 -10.41 -19.87 -8.17
CA LEU A 7 -11.08 -18.85 -8.98
C LEU A 7 -11.08 -17.48 -8.27
N ALA A 8 -11.43 -17.45 -6.99
CA ALA A 8 -11.43 -16.22 -6.20
C ALA A 8 -10.03 -15.58 -6.13
N ARG A 9 -8.98 -16.38 -5.93
CA ARG A 9 -7.59 -15.88 -5.94
C ARG A 9 -7.19 -15.32 -7.30
N LYS A 10 -7.61 -15.97 -8.39
CA LYS A 10 -7.34 -15.49 -9.75
C LYS A 10 -8.03 -14.15 -10.01
N LEU A 11 -9.28 -14.00 -9.60
CA LEU A 11 -10.02 -12.74 -9.71
C LEU A 11 -9.35 -11.62 -8.90
N MET A 12 -8.94 -11.89 -7.66
CA MET A 12 -8.23 -10.92 -6.82
C MET A 12 -6.91 -10.44 -7.45
N SER A 13 -6.17 -11.33 -8.12
CA SER A 13 -4.96 -10.97 -8.86
C SER A 13 -5.27 -10.08 -10.07
N ILE A 14 -6.30 -10.41 -10.85
CA ILE A 14 -6.75 -9.60 -11.99
C ILE A 14 -7.19 -8.21 -11.52
N MET A 15 -7.96 -8.13 -10.45
CA MET A 15 -8.40 -6.86 -9.86
C MET A 15 -7.23 -6.01 -9.36
N GLY A 16 -6.20 -6.62 -8.76
CA GLY A 16 -4.99 -5.91 -8.38
C GLY A 16 -4.29 -5.25 -9.57
N ASN A 17 -4.15 -5.97 -10.68
CA ASN A 17 -3.54 -5.42 -11.89
C ASN A 17 -4.41 -4.35 -12.57
N ALA A 18 -5.73 -4.58 -12.63
CA ALA A 18 -6.69 -3.62 -13.15
C ALA A 18 -6.68 -2.30 -12.35
N TYR A 19 -6.60 -2.41 -11.02
CA TYR A 19 -6.49 -1.24 -10.15
C TYR A 19 -5.21 -0.45 -10.41
N VAL A 20 -4.05 -1.09 -10.49
CA VAL A 20 -2.77 -0.40 -10.80
C VAL A 20 -2.83 0.29 -12.18
N TRP A 21 -3.50 -0.33 -13.15
CA TRP A 21 -3.68 0.26 -14.47
C TRP A 21 -4.61 1.48 -14.47
N LEU A 22 -5.66 1.47 -13.64
CA LEU A 22 -6.58 2.60 -13.44
C LEU A 22 -5.91 3.73 -12.65
N ASP A 23 -5.23 3.40 -11.55
CA ASP A 23 -4.49 4.32 -10.68
C ASP A 23 -3.51 5.18 -11.48
N ARG A 24 -2.79 4.59 -12.45
CA ARG A 24 -1.91 5.31 -13.38
C ARG A 24 -2.61 6.30 -14.33
N ARG A 25 -3.93 6.19 -14.50
CA ARG A 25 -4.73 7.04 -15.41
C ARG A 25 -5.61 8.05 -14.68
N VAL A 26 -5.86 7.84 -13.40
CA VAL A 26 -6.63 8.76 -12.59
C VAL A 26 -5.76 9.96 -12.25
N LYS A 27 -6.32 11.17 -12.43
CA LYS A 27 -5.75 12.38 -11.86
C LYS A 27 -6.43 12.60 -10.52
N TYR A 28 -5.69 12.44 -9.45
CA TYR A 28 -6.18 12.78 -8.11
C TYR A 28 -6.28 14.29 -7.98
N THR A 29 -7.31 14.74 -7.27
CA THR A 29 -7.47 16.14 -6.89
C THR A 29 -6.48 16.52 -5.79
N GLU A 30 -6.21 17.82 -5.65
CA GLU A 30 -5.35 18.34 -4.58
C GLU A 30 -5.86 17.94 -3.18
N GLU A 31 -7.18 17.89 -3.00
CA GLU A 31 -7.79 17.47 -1.73
C GLU A 31 -7.48 16.00 -1.41
N GLU A 32 -7.59 15.11 -2.39
CA GLU A 32 -7.35 13.66 -2.24
C GLU A 32 -5.90 13.32 -1.91
N VAL A 33 -4.94 14.10 -2.41
CA VAL A 33 -3.50 13.86 -2.16
C VAL A 33 -2.98 14.63 -0.95
N SER A 34 -3.52 15.81 -0.65
CA SER A 34 -2.94 16.70 0.36
C SER A 34 -3.43 16.45 1.77
N ASN A 35 -4.65 15.95 1.96
CA ASN A 35 -5.21 15.69 3.27
C ASN A 35 -5.93 14.34 3.32
N VAL A 36 -5.35 13.38 4.04
CA VAL A 36 -5.93 12.05 4.20
C VAL A 36 -6.34 11.87 5.65
N LEU A 37 -7.65 11.77 5.91
CA LEU A 37 -8.21 11.60 7.26
C LEU A 37 -7.77 12.70 8.26
N GLY A 38 -7.64 13.95 7.80
CA GLY A 38 -7.20 15.08 8.62
C GLY A 38 -5.68 15.21 8.73
N VAL A 39 -4.91 14.27 8.15
CA VAL A 39 -3.45 14.31 8.17
C VAL A 39 -2.94 15.02 6.92
N PRO A 40 -2.19 16.13 7.06
CA PRO A 40 -1.50 16.73 5.93
C PRO A 40 -0.42 15.77 5.42
N ILE A 41 -0.45 15.47 4.13
CA ILE A 41 0.54 14.63 3.48
C ILE A 41 1.71 15.50 3.02
N ASP A 42 2.93 15.02 3.18
CA ASP A 42 4.13 15.75 2.74
C ASP A 42 4.18 15.87 1.21
N ASP A 43 4.70 16.99 0.70
CA ASP A 43 4.67 17.32 -0.74
C ASP A 43 5.33 16.26 -1.62
N ASP A 44 6.37 15.60 -1.11
CA ASP A 44 7.07 14.53 -1.82
C ASP A 44 6.26 13.23 -1.88
N LEU A 45 5.37 12.99 -0.91
CA LEU A 45 4.41 11.89 -0.91
C LEU A 45 3.21 12.18 -1.82
N LYS A 46 2.75 13.44 -1.93
CA LYS A 46 1.61 13.83 -2.79
C LYS A 46 1.81 13.49 -4.26
N VAL A 47 3.04 13.67 -4.74
CA VAL A 47 3.42 13.44 -6.14
C VAL A 47 3.94 12.02 -6.41
N SER A 48 4.07 11.20 -5.37
CA SER A 48 4.59 9.83 -5.48
C SER A 48 3.57 8.89 -6.11
N SER A 49 4.01 8.04 -7.04
CA SER A 49 3.15 6.98 -7.55
C SER A 49 2.91 5.91 -6.46
N ARG A 50 1.89 5.07 -6.65
CA ARG A 50 1.68 3.91 -5.76
C ARG A 50 2.91 3.02 -5.63
N TYR A 51 3.71 2.89 -6.69
CA TYR A 51 4.96 2.13 -6.66
C TYR A 51 5.99 2.82 -5.77
N ASP A 52 6.18 4.12 -5.92
CA ASP A 52 7.12 4.90 -5.11
C ASP A 52 6.72 4.89 -3.63
N LEU A 53 5.42 4.98 -3.33
CA LEU A 53 4.91 4.83 -1.97
C LEU A 53 5.19 3.43 -1.40
N CYS A 54 5.07 2.36 -2.21
CA CYS A 54 5.45 1.02 -1.75
C CYS A 54 6.97 0.90 -1.51
N ARG A 55 7.79 1.51 -2.38
CA ARG A 55 9.25 1.54 -2.24
C ARG A 55 9.69 2.27 -0.97
N ARG A 56 9.07 3.40 -0.65
CA ARG A 56 9.32 4.13 0.61
C ARG A 56 9.01 3.29 1.85
N VAL A 57 7.94 2.50 1.82
CA VAL A 57 7.62 1.56 2.91
C VAL A 57 8.70 0.49 3.03
N GLU A 58 9.18 -0.06 1.91
CA GLU A 58 10.26 -1.04 1.91
C GLU A 58 11.55 -0.46 2.50
N GLU A 59 11.92 0.76 2.10
CA GLU A 59 13.10 1.46 2.64
C GLU A 59 12.96 1.78 4.14
N THR A 60 11.76 2.19 4.57
CA THR A 60 11.48 2.51 5.99
C THR A 60 11.65 1.30 6.91
N PHE A 61 11.30 0.10 6.43
CA PHE A 61 11.32 -1.12 7.24
C PHE A 61 12.40 -2.12 6.82
N ASP A 62 13.41 -1.68 6.06
CA ASP A 62 14.52 -2.50 5.54
C ASP A 62 14.07 -3.81 4.87
N LEU A 63 13.07 -3.69 4.00
CA LEU A 63 12.50 -4.82 3.26
C LEU A 63 13.19 -5.01 1.90
N PRO A 64 13.27 -6.25 1.40
CA PRO A 64 13.74 -6.51 0.05
C PRO A 64 12.93 -5.74 -0.99
N GLN A 65 13.58 -5.30 -2.06
CA GLN A 65 12.95 -4.59 -3.14
C GLN A 65 11.77 -5.38 -3.73
N ASP A 66 10.67 -4.66 -3.99
CA ASP A 66 9.40 -5.15 -4.54
C ASP A 66 8.63 -6.14 -3.65
N SER A 67 9.18 -6.53 -2.50
CA SER A 67 8.55 -7.49 -1.59
C SER A 67 7.24 -6.97 -1.02
N PHE A 68 7.12 -5.67 -0.76
CA PHE A 68 5.88 -5.03 -0.36
C PHE A 68 5.02 -4.76 -1.59
N TRP A 69 5.59 -4.28 -2.70
CA TRP A 69 4.86 -3.97 -3.94
C TRP A 69 3.95 -5.12 -4.41
N VAL A 70 4.46 -6.35 -4.43
CA VAL A 70 3.74 -7.55 -4.94
C VAL A 70 2.63 -8.06 -4.01
N LEU A 71 2.54 -7.56 -2.78
CA LEU A 71 1.51 -7.98 -1.84
C LEU A 71 0.11 -7.51 -2.26
N HIS A 72 -0.89 -8.34 -1.97
CA HIS A 72 -2.29 -7.90 -2.07
C HIS A 72 -2.59 -6.77 -1.08
N SER A 73 -3.53 -5.88 -1.39
CA SER A 73 -3.87 -4.71 -0.55
C SER A 73 -4.15 -5.08 0.90
N THR A 74 -4.87 -6.17 1.17
CA THR A 74 -5.14 -6.62 2.55
C THR A 74 -3.87 -7.07 3.28
N GLN A 75 -2.89 -7.67 2.59
CA GLN A 75 -1.61 -8.02 3.19
C GLN A 75 -0.79 -6.78 3.53
N LYS A 76 -0.76 -5.78 2.63
CA LYS A 76 -0.14 -4.46 2.88
C LYS A 76 -0.73 -3.78 4.12
N ILE A 77 -2.06 -3.74 4.21
CA ILE A 77 -2.76 -3.16 5.38
C ILE A 77 -2.39 -3.91 6.67
N ARG A 78 -2.45 -5.25 6.67
CA ARG A 78 -2.08 -6.05 7.85
C ARG A 78 -0.63 -5.81 8.28
N TYR A 79 0.28 -5.72 7.32
CA TYR A 79 1.68 -5.44 7.59
C TYR A 79 1.85 -4.05 8.24
N CYS A 80 1.33 -2.98 7.62
CA CYS A 80 1.46 -1.63 8.17
C CYS A 80 0.81 -1.47 9.56
N VAL A 81 -0.34 -2.10 9.79
CA VAL A 81 -0.98 -2.11 11.12
C VAL A 81 -0.10 -2.82 12.15
N GLN A 82 0.52 -3.95 11.80
CA GLN A 82 1.44 -4.64 12.71
C GLN A 82 2.71 -3.82 12.98
N MET A 83 3.30 -3.20 11.95
CA MET A 83 4.48 -2.36 12.11
C MET A 83 4.18 -1.13 12.97
N SER A 84 3.03 -0.49 12.78
CA SER A 84 2.58 0.62 13.62
C SER A 84 2.46 0.22 15.10
N ARG A 85 1.92 -0.98 15.39
CA ARG A 85 1.89 -1.51 16.77
C ARG A 85 3.29 -1.74 17.34
N ASN A 86 4.20 -2.29 16.54
CA ASN A 86 5.58 -2.52 16.97
C ASN A 86 6.29 -1.20 17.32
N LEU A 87 6.09 -0.15 16.52
CA LEU A 87 6.64 1.19 16.79
C LEU A 87 6.06 1.83 18.06
N GLN A 88 4.74 1.71 18.29
CA GLN A 88 4.10 2.21 19.52
C GLN A 88 4.50 1.42 20.77
N GLY A 89 4.75 0.12 20.63
CA GLY A 89 5.23 -0.75 21.71
C GLY A 89 6.68 -0.48 22.12
N GLN A 90 7.48 0.15 21.25
CA GLN A 90 8.85 0.58 21.52
C GLN A 90 8.96 1.95 22.19
N THR A 91 7.84 2.63 22.48
CA THR A 91 7.83 3.96 23.15
C THR A 91 7.72 3.88 24.68
N ASN A 92 7.89 2.69 25.28
CA ASN A 92 7.83 2.48 26.75
C ASN A 92 9.07 1.75 27.30
N GLU A 93 10.27 2.18 26.92
CA GLU A 93 11.52 1.84 27.62
C GLU A 93 12.26 3.11 28.03
#